data_AF-A0A923WFL5-F1
#
_entry.id   AF-A0A923WFL5-F1
#
_cell.length_a   1.000
_cell.length_b   1.000
_cell.length_c   1.000
_cell.angle_alpha   90.00
_cell.angle_beta   90.00
_cell.angle_gamma   90.00
#
_symmetry.space_group_name_H-M   'P 1'
#
loop_
_entity.id
_entity.type
_entity.pdbx_description
1 polymer ?
#
loop_
_entity_poly.entity_id
_entity_poly.type
_entity_poly.pdbx_seq_one_letter_code
_entity_poly.pdbx_strand_id
1 'polypeptide(L)'
;PKLFSSIPETMWWSVATLTTVGYGDMVPITALGKVLSACIAMLGIGMFALPAALLSSGFTEHIKNQRRRKGLYHCPHCKEEINGTDLFND
;
A
#
# COMPACT_ATOMS: atom_id res chain seq x y z
N PRO A 1 -1.28 -35.49 -8.57
CA PRO A 1 -1.51 -34.78 -7.28
C PRO A 1 -3.01 -34.84 -6.95
N LYS A 2 -3.39 -35.39 -5.79
CA LYS A 2 -4.82 -35.57 -5.45
C LYS A 2 -5.51 -34.28 -4.99
N LEU A 3 -4.74 -33.35 -4.39
CA LEU A 3 -5.27 -32.07 -3.90
C LEU A 3 -5.44 -31.00 -4.98
N PHE A 4 -4.67 -31.07 -6.07
CA PHE A 4 -4.81 -30.17 -7.22
C PHE A 4 -5.61 -30.86 -8.33
N SER A 5 -6.72 -31.53 -7.98
CA SER A 5 -7.49 -32.34 -8.94
C SER A 5 -8.51 -31.51 -9.71
N SER A 6 -9.01 -30.43 -9.10
CA SER A 6 -10.04 -29.58 -9.70
C SER A 6 -9.56 -28.14 -9.88
N ILE A 7 -10.05 -27.47 -10.92
CA ILE A 7 -9.78 -26.04 -11.16
C ILE A 7 -10.20 -25.17 -9.95
N PRO A 8 -11.40 -25.36 -9.35
CA PRO A 8 -11.82 -24.55 -8.20
C PRO A 8 -10.93 -24.73 -6.97
N GLU A 9 -10.48 -25.96 -6.70
CA GLU A 9 -9.56 -26.26 -5.59
C GLU A 9 -8.21 -25.55 -5.77
N THR A 10 -7.70 -25.54 -7.00
CA THR A 10 -6.44 -24.87 -7.32
C THR A 10 -6.58 -23.33 -7.23
N MET A 11 -7.75 -22.78 -7.62
CA MET A 11 -8.04 -21.36 -7.41
C MET A 11 -8.10 -21.01 -5.92
N TRP A 12 -8.73 -21.85 -5.09
CA TRP A 12 -8.79 -21.64 -3.64
C TRP A 12 -7.39 -21.57 -3.03
N TRP A 13 -6.53 -22.54 -3.34
CA TRP A 13 -5.13 -22.51 -2.94
C TRP A 13 -4.41 -21.23 -3.39
N SER A 14 -4.64 -20.80 -4.64
CA SER A 14 -4.02 -19.60 -5.21
C SER A 14 -4.45 -18.34 -4.47
N VAL A 15 -5.74 -18.21 -4.15
CA VAL A 15 -6.30 -17.08 -3.39
C VAL A 15 -5.74 -17.06 -1.96
N ALA A 16 -5.76 -18.19 -1.26
CA ALA A 16 -5.23 -18.30 0.10
C ALA A 16 -3.72 -18.00 0.18
N THR A 17 -2.96 -18.38 -0.86
CA THR A 17 -1.53 -18.10 -0.95
C THR A 17 -1.26 -16.64 -1.30
N LEU A 18 -1.97 -16.08 -2.29
CA LEU A 18 -1.81 -14.69 -2.74
C LEU A 18 -2.17 -13.68 -1.65
N THR A 19 -3.19 -13.99 -0.85
CA THR A 19 -3.61 -13.19 0.30
C THR A 19 -2.77 -13.45 1.55
N THR A 20 -1.73 -14.29 1.46
CA THR A 20 -0.84 -14.66 2.57
C THR A 20 -1.53 -15.35 3.76
N VAL A 21 -2.76 -15.84 3.59
CA VAL A 21 -3.48 -16.58 4.65
C VAL A 21 -2.85 -17.94 4.88
N GLY A 22 -2.59 -18.68 3.79
CA GLY A 22 -1.80 -19.91 3.80
C GLY A 22 -2.30 -20.98 4.78
N TYR A 23 -3.56 -21.40 4.67
CA TYR A 23 -4.18 -22.42 5.55
C TYR A 23 -3.39 -23.73 5.64
N GLY A 24 -2.60 -24.08 4.62
CA GLY A 24 -1.77 -25.29 4.60
C GLY A 24 -2.55 -26.57 4.28
N ASP A 25 -3.84 -26.44 3.96
CA ASP A 25 -4.72 -27.51 3.46
C ASP A 25 -4.26 -28.04 2.10
N MET A 26 -3.72 -27.16 1.24
CA MET A 26 -3.13 -27.49 -0.04
C MET A 26 -1.75 -26.85 -0.16
N VAL A 27 -0.73 -27.64 -0.50
CA VAL A 27 0.65 -27.14 -0.68
C VAL A 27 1.33 -27.82 -1.87
N PRO A 28 2.14 -27.09 -2.65
CA PRO A 28 2.90 -27.67 -3.73
C PRO A 28 4.01 -28.59 -3.18
N ILE A 29 3.92 -29.88 -3.52
CA ILE A 29 4.92 -30.87 -3.12
C ILE A 29 6.12 -30.94 -4.09
N THR A 30 5.95 -30.42 -5.32
CA THR A 30 6.99 -30.45 -6.37
C THR A 30 7.96 -29.27 -6.23
N ALA A 31 9.23 -29.47 -6.61
CA ALA A 31 10.24 -28.41 -6.57
C ALA A 31 9.84 -27.18 -7.39
N LEU A 32 9.33 -27.40 -8.61
CA LEU A 32 8.83 -26.32 -9.48
C LEU A 32 7.63 -25.59 -8.86
N GLY A 33 6.69 -26.33 -8.27
CA GLY A 33 5.51 -25.74 -7.61
C GLY A 33 5.89 -24.86 -6.43
N LYS A 34 6.91 -25.25 -5.66
CA LYS A 34 7.45 -24.44 -4.55
C LYS A 34 8.03 -23.11 -5.04
N VAL A 35 8.82 -23.12 -6.12
CA VAL A 35 9.36 -21.89 -6.72
C VAL A 35 8.25 -20.97 -7.20
N LEU A 36 7.26 -21.51 -7.93
CA LEU A 36 6.11 -20.72 -8.39
C LEU A 36 5.30 -20.14 -7.22
N SER A 37 5.07 -20.92 -6.16
CA SER A 37 4.38 -20.42 -4.97
C SER A 37 5.13 -19.29 -4.27
N ALA A 38 6.47 -19.33 -4.25
CA ALA A 38 7.29 -18.25 -3.70
C ALA A 38 7.15 -16.97 -4.56
N CYS A 39 7.13 -17.09 -5.89
CA CYS A 39 6.88 -15.97 -6.79
C CYS A 39 5.49 -15.36 -6.55
N ILE A 40 4.45 -16.18 -6.44
CA ILE A 40 3.07 -15.72 -6.17
C ILE A 40 2.98 -14.98 -4.84
N ALA A 41 3.64 -15.49 -3.79
CA ALA A 41 3.68 -14.83 -2.49
C ALA A 41 4.35 -13.43 -2.56
N MET A 42 5.47 -13.31 -3.28
CA MET A 42 6.12 -12.00 -3.50
C MET A 42 5.23 -11.02 -4.28
N LEU A 43 4.52 -11.52 -5.30
CA LEU A 43 3.56 -10.71 -6.07
C LEU A 43 2.39 -10.23 -5.20
N GLY A 44 1.92 -11.04 -4.26
CA GLY A 44 0.87 -10.67 -3.31
C GLY A 44 1.24 -9.42 -2.52
N ILE A 45 2.46 -9.37 -1.97
CA ILE A 45 2.96 -8.20 -1.23
C ILE A 45 3.00 -6.95 -2.12
N GLY A 46 3.49 -7.08 -3.35
CA GLY A 46 3.52 -6.00 -4.33
C GLY A 46 2.13 -5.48 -4.70
N MET A 47 1.14 -6.36 -4.78
CA MET A 47 -0.25 -6.00 -5.10
C MET A 47 -0.87 -5.10 -4.02
N PHE A 48 -0.56 -5.31 -2.75
CA PHE A 48 -1.02 -4.46 -1.65
C PHE A 48 -0.31 -3.09 -1.59
N ALA A 49 0.86 -2.95 -2.20
CA ALA A 49 1.59 -1.68 -2.24
C ALA A 49 0.87 -0.63 -3.09
N LEU A 50 0.22 -1.01 -4.20
CA LEU A 50 -0.49 -0.10 -5.08
C LEU A 50 -1.67 0.63 -4.41
N PRO A 51 -2.65 -0.05 -3.77
CA PRO A 51 -3.74 0.64 -3.09
C PRO A 51 -3.24 1.46 -1.90
N ALA A 52 -2.23 0.99 -1.16
CA ALA A 52 -1.63 1.75 -0.07
C ALA A 52 -0.96 3.05 -0.57
N ALA A 53 -0.21 2.97 -1.68
CA ALA A 53 0.42 4.14 -2.31
C ALA A 53 -0.62 5.13 -2.85
N LEU A 54 -1.69 4.63 -3.49
CA LEU A 54 -2.78 5.47 -3.97
C LEU A 54 -3.44 6.24 -2.82
N LEU A 55 -3.76 5.55 -1.73
CA LEU A 55 -4.30 6.18 -0.51
C LEU A 55 -3.33 7.22 0.07
N SER A 56 -2.05 6.86 0.21
CA SER A 56 -1.01 7.76 0.74
C SER A 56 -0.89 9.06 -0.07
N SER A 57 -1.01 8.99 -1.39
CA SER A 57 -0.94 10.16 -2.27
C SER A 57 -2.10 11.14 -2.01
N GLY A 58 -3.32 10.63 -1.83
CA GLY A 58 -4.49 11.44 -1.49
C GLY A 58 -4.37 12.13 -0.13
N PHE A 59 -3.85 11.41 0.89
CA PHE A 59 -3.59 12.00 2.21
C PHE A 59 -2.50 13.07 2.15
N THR A 60 -1.44 12.84 1.39
CA THR A 60 -0.31 13.77 1.26
C THR A 60 -0.77 15.11 0.69
N GLU A 61 -1.64 15.11 -0.32
CA GLU A 61 -2.19 16.34 -0.90
C GLU A 61 -3.06 17.10 0.12
N HIS A 62 -3.90 16.40 0.88
CA HIS A 62 -4.72 17.04 1.92
C HIS A 62 -3.87 17.66 3.02
N ILE A 63 -2.83 16.96 3.49
CA ILE A 63 -1.89 17.45 4.51
C ILE A 63 -1.13 18.67 3.99
N LYS A 64 -0.66 18.63 2.73
CA LYS A 64 0.03 19.76 2.09
C LYS A 64 -0.85 21.00 2.01
N ASN A 65 -2.12 20.85 1.61
CA ASN A 65 -3.07 21.96 1.58
C ASN A 65 -3.39 22.52 2.97
N GLN A 66 -3.52 21.67 3.99
CA GLN A 66 -3.68 22.11 5.37
C GLN A 66 -2.46 22.92 5.87
N ARG A 67 -1.24 22.46 5.56
CA ARG A 67 0.00 23.18 5.92
C ARG A 67 0.12 24.52 5.20
N ARG A 68 -0.19 24.60 3.90
CA ARG A 68 -0.21 25.88 3.16
C ARG A 68 -1.13 26.91 3.83
N ARG A 69 -2.31 26.49 4.31
CA ARG A 69 -3.25 27.39 4.99
C ARG A 69 -2.75 27.85 6.37
N LYS A 70 -2.04 26.99 7.10
CA LYS A 70 -1.50 27.33 8.42
C LYS A 70 -0.19 28.13 8.37
N GLY A 71 0.51 28.12 7.24
CA GLY A 71 1.73 28.89 7.02
C GLY A 71 1.50 30.32 6.53
N LEU A 72 0.26 30.74 6.27
CA LEU A 72 -0.06 32.09 5.83
C LEU A 72 -0.71 32.85 6.99
N TYR A 73 0.05 33.76 7.59
CA TYR A 73 -0.42 34.58 8.71
C TYR A 73 -0.82 35.95 8.18
N HIS A 74 -2.02 36.43 8.58
CA HIS A 74 -2.45 37.79 8.24
C HIS A 74 -2.03 38.74 9.35
N CYS A 75 -1.27 39.77 9.00
CA CYS A 75 -0.89 40.80 9.96
C CYS A 75 -2.10 41.68 10.31
N PRO A 76 -2.47 41.84 11.60
CA PRO A 76 -3.59 42.69 12.00
C PRO A 76 -3.34 44.19 11.77
N HIS A 77 -2.09 44.59 11.53
CA HIS A 77 -1.69 46.00 11.44
C HIS A 77 -1.54 46.51 9.99
N CYS A 78 -1.00 45.70 9.07
CA CYS A 78 -0.72 46.11 7.68
C CYS A 78 -1.50 45.33 6.60
N LYS A 79 -2.24 44.28 6.96
CA LYS A 79 -3.00 43.40 6.03
C LYS A 79 -2.16 42.67 4.96
N GLU A 80 -0.83 42.71 5.05
CA GLU A 80 0.05 41.89 4.21
C GLU A 80 -0.08 40.39 4.60
N GLU A 81 0.07 39.50 3.62
CA GLU A 81 0.17 38.06 3.85
C GLU A 81 1.63 37.72 4.21
N ILE A 82 1.88 37.24 5.43
CA ILE A 82 3.21 36.86 5.88
C ILE A 82 3.35 35.34 5.80
N ASN A 83 4.38 34.87 5.11
CA ASN A 83 4.72 33.46 5.07
C ASN A 83 5.45 33.07 6.37
N GLY A 84 4.92 32.10 7.10
CA GLY A 84 5.42 31.68 8.40
C GLY A 84 6.84 31.10 8.37
N THR A 85 7.37 30.77 7.19
CA THR A 85 8.79 30.37 7.04
C THR A 85 9.75 31.55 7.16
N ASP A 86 9.29 32.78 6.93
CA ASP A 86 10.10 34.00 7.07
C ASP A 86 10.26 34.41 8.54
N LEU A 87 9.36 33.94 9.44
CA LEU A 87 9.39 34.25 10.88
C LEU A 87 10.49 33.52 11.68
N PHE A 88 11.09 32.47 11.12
CA PHE A 88 12.09 31.62 11.83
C PHE A 88 13.50 31.78 11.27
N ASN A 89 13.70 32.68 10.31
CA ASN A 89 14.97 32.86 9.60
C ASN A 89 15.68 34.19 9.94
N ASP A 90 15.21 34.90 10.98
CA ASP A 90 15.82 36.08 11.58
C ASP A 90 16.55 35.76 12.89
#